data_AF-A0A968NNR0-F1
#
_entry.id   AF-A0A968NNR0-F1
#
_cell.length_a   1.000
_cell.length_b   1.000
_cell.length_c   1.000
_cell.angle_alpha   90.00
_cell.angle_beta   90.00
_cell.angle_gamma   90.00
#
_symmetry.space_group_name_H-M   'P 1'
#
loop_
_entity.id
_entity.type
_entity.pdbx_description
1 polymer ?
#
loop_
_entity_poly.entity_id
_entity_poly.type
_entity_poly.pdbx_seq_one_letter_code
_entity_poly.pdbx_strand_id
1 'polypeptide(L)'
;MLSLAITLNLDTSMNVLVQTYPAPGHAHLPPNLKLLMMSETGDRLQEVCSREQDNYIQLKHFRGEAGDSFDIQVRLDHVSITESFVL
;
A
#
# COMPACT_ATOMS: atom_id res chain seq x y z
N MET A 1 -8.18 -6.76 1.08
CA MET A 1 -8.66 -5.70 0.17
C MET A 1 -7.70 -4.53 0.25
N LEU A 2 -7.11 -4.13 -0.88
CA LEU A 2 -6.27 -2.93 -0.97
C LEU A 2 -7.16 -1.68 -0.97
N SER A 3 -6.75 -0.64 -0.26
CA SER A 3 -7.43 0.65 -0.19
C SER A 3 -6.41 1.77 -0.38
N LEU A 4 -6.79 2.74 -1.21
CA LEU A 4 -6.04 3.97 -1.45
C LEU A 4 -6.94 5.16 -1.08
N ALA A 5 -6.48 6.00 -0.16
CA ALA A 5 -7.13 7.26 0.16
C ALA A 5 -6.22 8.43 -0.21
N ILE A 6 -6.80 9.44 -0.86
CA ILE A 6 -6.09 10.62 -1.36
C ILE A 6 -6.75 11.87 -0.78
N THR A 7 -5.93 12.76 -0.23
CA THR A 7 -6.37 14.09 0.23
C THR A 7 -5.59 15.16 -0.52
N LEU A 8 -6.30 16.07 -1.19
CA LEU A 8 -5.71 17.22 -1.86
C LEU A 8 -5.27 18.28 -0.84
N ASN A 9 -4.08 18.84 -1.04
CA ASN A 9 -3.56 19.96 -0.25
C ASN A 9 -3.73 21.29 -1.00
N LEU A 10 -3.60 22.41 -0.27
CA LEU A 10 -3.68 23.76 -0.86
C LEU A 10 -2.55 24.06 -1.86
N ASP A 11 -1.39 23.43 -1.70
CA ASP A 11 -0.25 23.57 -2.61
C ASP A 11 -0.30 22.56 -3.77
N THR A 12 -1.49 22.04 -4.09
CA THR A 12 -1.79 21.09 -5.18
C THR A 12 -1.18 19.69 -5.06
N SER A 13 -0.34 19.46 -4.04
CA SER A 13 0.14 18.13 -3.72
C SER A 13 -0.95 17.23 -3.14
N MET A 14 -0.68 15.93 -3.13
CA MET A 14 -1.58 14.89 -2.63
C MET A 14 -0.95 14.17 -1.45
N ASN A 15 -1.70 14.05 -0.35
CA ASN A 15 -1.35 13.09 0.71
C ASN A 15 -1.99 11.75 0.36
N VAL A 16 -1.19 10.69 0.42
CA VAL A 16 -1.61 9.35 0.01
C VAL A 16 -1.48 8.38 1.17
N LEU A 17 -2.54 7.59 1.36
CA LEU A 17 -2.65 6.56 2.36
C LEU A 17 -2.96 5.22 1.68
N VAL A 18 -2.07 4.24 1.87
CA VAL A 18 -2.21 2.89 1.32
C VAL A 18 -2.38 1.90 2.45
N GLN A 19 -3.48 1.15 2.42
CA GLN A 19 -3.85 0.18 3.44
C GLN A 19 -4.26 -1.14 2.81
N THR A 20 -4.05 -2.25 3.52
CA THR A 20 -4.66 -3.52 3.16
C THR A 20 -5.41 -4.11 4.34
N TYR A 21 -6.61 -4.59 4.06
CA TYR A 21 -7.55 -5.18 5.00
C TYR A 21 -7.71 -6.69 4.75
N PRO A 22 -8.19 -7.46 5.73
CA PRO A 22 -8.57 -8.86 5.56
C PRO A 22 -9.54 -9.06 4.39
N ALA A 23 -9.56 -10.27 3.84
CA ALA A 23 -10.61 -10.65 2.91
C ALA A 23 -11.97 -10.69 3.64
N PRO A 24 -13.09 -10.46 2.94
CA PRO A 24 -14.42 -10.60 3.54
C PRO A 24 -14.56 -11.94 4.29
N GLY A 25 -15.13 -11.89 5.49
CA GLY A 25 -15.28 -13.06 6.36
C GLY A 25 -14.07 -13.39 7.25
N HIS A 26 -12.97 -12.65 7.15
CA HIS A 26 -11.80 -12.81 8.02
C HIS A 26 -11.65 -11.60 8.96
N ALA A 27 -11.33 -11.86 10.24
CA ALA A 27 -11.15 -10.80 11.24
C ALA A 27 -9.78 -10.12 11.16
N HIS A 28 -8.74 -10.86 10.73
CA HIS A 28 -7.35 -10.41 10.73
C HIS A 28 -6.67 -10.76 9.41
N LEU A 29 -5.59 -10.04 9.11
CA LEU A 29 -4.74 -10.35 7.97
C LEU A 29 -4.02 -11.68 8.21
N PRO A 30 -3.74 -12.46 7.15
CA PRO A 30 -2.78 -13.54 7.23
C PRO A 30 -1.45 -13.01 7.78
N PRO A 31 -0.79 -13.71 8.73
CA PRO A 31 0.54 -13.32 9.17
C PRO A 31 1.53 -13.40 8.01
N ASN A 32 2.58 -12.57 8.03
CA ASN A 32 3.60 -12.48 6.97
C ASN A 32 3.11 -11.95 5.61
N LEU A 33 1.90 -11.39 5.56
CA LEU A 33 1.44 -10.63 4.41
C LEU A 33 2.22 -9.31 4.34
N LYS A 34 2.86 -9.07 3.21
CA LYS A 34 3.67 -7.88 2.94
C LYS A 34 2.89 -6.90 2.09
N LEU A 35 2.88 -5.64 2.52
CA LEU A 35 2.45 -4.49 1.75
C LEU A 35 3.69 -3.69 1.38
N LEU A 36 3.94 -3.54 0.09
CA LEU A 36 5.16 -2.97 -0.46
C LEU A 36 4.82 -1.78 -1.36
N MET A 37 5.65 -0.75 -1.34
CA MET A 37 5.70 0.28 -2.38
C MET A 37 7.01 0.19 -3.13
N MET A 38 6.94 0.31 -4.45
CA MET A 38 8.09 0.38 -5.34
C MET A 38 8.02 1.65 -6.20
N SER A 39 9.17 2.19 -6.57
CA SER A 39 9.29 3.25 -7.58
C SER A 39 8.98 2.70 -8.98
N GLU A 40 8.84 3.60 -9.95
CA GLU A 40 8.73 3.25 -11.38
C GLU A 40 9.92 2.41 -11.89
N THR A 41 11.10 2.56 -11.29
CA THR A 41 12.31 1.77 -11.61
C THR A 41 12.31 0.39 -10.95
N GLY A 42 11.31 0.07 -10.13
CA GLY A 42 11.20 -1.17 -9.37
C GLY A 42 11.98 -1.16 -8.04
N ASP A 43 12.49 -0.01 -7.61
CA ASP A 43 13.19 0.10 -6.34
C ASP A 43 12.21 0.06 -5.17
N ARG A 44 12.50 -0.76 -4.17
CA ARG A 44 11.66 -0.86 -2.97
C ARG A 44 11.78 0.40 -2.12
N LEU A 45 10.69 1.19 -2.05
CA LEU A 45 10.63 2.42 -1.28
C LEU A 45 10.15 2.17 0.16
N GLN A 46 9.13 1.34 0.35
CA GLN A 46 8.57 1.02 1.67
C GLN A 46 8.07 -0.42 1.75
N GLU A 47 8.16 -1.03 2.93
CA GLU A 47 7.59 -2.36 3.20
C GLU A 47 7.01 -2.39 4.62
N VAL A 48 5.82 -2.98 4.77
CA VAL A 48 5.23 -3.34 6.06
C VAL A 48 4.76 -4.78 6.00
N CYS A 49 4.97 -5.52 7.09
CA CYS A 49 4.63 -6.93 7.21
C CYS A 49 3.58 -7.10 8.31
N SER A 50 2.49 -7.81 8.01
CA SER A 50 1.49 -8.16 9.00
C SER A 50 2.03 -9.16 10.02
N ARG A 51 1.49 -9.07 11.23
CA ARG A 51 1.71 -9.97 12.35
C ARG A 51 0.39 -10.64 12.71
N GLU A 52 0.42 -11.47 13.73
CA GLU A 52 -0.80 -12.04 14.31
C GLU A 52 -1.75 -10.93 14.75
N GLN A 53 -3.03 -11.10 14.44
CA GLN A 53 -4.14 -10.22 14.84
C GLN A 53 -4.12 -8.79 14.26
N ASP A 54 -3.26 -8.48 13.30
CA ASP A 54 -3.33 -7.20 12.60
C ASP A 54 -4.65 -7.12 11.79
N ASN A 55 -5.55 -6.21 12.18
CA ASN A 55 -6.83 -5.95 11.49
C ASN A 55 -6.64 -5.23 10.16
N TYR A 56 -5.49 -4.58 9.97
CA TYR A 56 -5.01 -3.98 8.74
C TYR A 56 -3.52 -3.68 8.91
N ILE A 57 -2.82 -3.48 7.79
CA ILE A 57 -1.49 -2.86 7.79
C ILE A 57 -1.48 -1.69 6.80
N GLN A 58 -0.51 -0.81 6.96
CA GLN A 58 -0.46 0.46 6.24
C GLN A 58 1.00 0.85 5.98
N LEU A 59 1.27 1.43 4.81
CA LEU A 59 2.54 2.10 4.55
C LEU A 59 2.69 3.40 5.38
N LYS A 60 3.89 3.94 5.49
CA LYS A 60 4.04 5.29 6.02
C LYS A 60 3.37 6.26 5.05
N HIS A 61 2.65 7.24 5.60
CA HIS A 61 2.04 8.29 4.80
C HIS A 61 3.09 8.94 3.93
N PHE A 62 2.74 9.21 2.69
CA PHE A 62 3.62 9.88 1.75
C PHE A 62 2.86 10.97 1.02
N ARG A 63 3.63 11.87 0.44
CA ARG A 63 3.15 12.97 -0.37
C ARG A 63 3.61 12.74 -1.81
N GLY A 64 2.76 13.05 -2.76
CA GLY A 64 3.11 13.05 -4.18
C GLY A 64 2.50 14.24 -4.92
N GLU A 65 2.94 14.41 -6.15
CA GLU A 65 2.48 15.41 -7.10
C GLU A 65 1.78 14.74 -8.29
N ALA A 66 1.07 15.53 -9.10
CA ALA A 66 0.42 15.00 -10.29
C ALA A 66 1.47 14.45 -11.27
N GLY A 67 1.27 13.22 -11.74
CA GLY A 67 2.19 12.49 -12.60
C GLY A 67 3.19 11.60 -11.85
N ASP A 68 3.24 11.62 -10.52
CA ASP A 68 4.07 10.69 -9.77
C ASP A 68 3.57 9.25 -9.94
N SER A 69 4.48 8.36 -10.34
CA SER A 69 4.21 6.94 -10.58
C SER A 69 4.75 6.08 -9.44
N PHE A 70 3.96 5.12 -8.97
CA PHE A 70 4.43 4.10 -8.02
C PHE A 70 3.64 2.80 -8.14
N ASP A 71 4.27 1.71 -7.72
CA ASP A 71 3.63 0.41 -7.65
C ASP A 71 3.37 0.02 -6.19
N ILE A 72 2.19 -0.54 -5.93
CA ILE A 72 1.87 -1.19 -4.66
C ILE A 72 1.79 -2.69 -4.88
N GLN A 73 2.58 -3.45 -4.13
CA GLN A 73 2.54 -4.89 -4.15
C GLN A 73 2.01 -5.44 -2.83
N VAL A 74 1.03 -6.34 -2.92
CA VAL A 74 0.57 -7.19 -1.82
C VAL A 74 1.11 -8.60 -2.06
N ARG A 75 1.90 -9.10 -1.13
CA ARG A 75 2.56 -10.42 -1.24
C ARG A 75 2.28 -11.28 -0.02
N LEU A 76 1.91 -12.53 -0.26
CA LEU A 76 1.81 -13.58 0.75
C LEU A 76 2.57 -14.80 0.24
N ASP A 77 3.62 -15.19 0.96
CA ASP A 77 4.54 -16.25 0.58
C ASP A 77 5.11 -16.08 -0.86
N HIS A 78 4.65 -16.92 -1.79
CA HIS A 78 5.07 -16.99 -3.18
C HIS A 78 4.05 -16.36 -4.15
N VAL A 79 2.93 -15.86 -3.63
CA VAL A 79 1.88 -15.18 -4.41
C VAL A 79 1.99 -13.69 -4.20
N SER A 80 1.96 -12.92 -5.29
CA SER A 80 1.95 -11.46 -5.24
C SER A 80 0.99 -10.88 -6.25
N ILE A 81 0.35 -9.78 -5.88
CA ILE A 81 -0.44 -8.93 -6.76
C ILE A 81 0.22 -7.55 -6.71
N THR A 82 0.46 -6.96 -7.88
CA THR A 82 0.98 -5.60 -8.01
C THR A 82 -0.06 -4.74 -8.72
N GLU A 83 -0.34 -3.56 -8.18
CA GLU A 83 -1.14 -2.52 -8.80
C GLU A 83 -0.29 -1.26 -9.01
N SER A 84 -0.35 -0.71 -10.22
CA SER A 84 0.38 0.51 -10.61
C SER A 84 -0.54 1.72 -10.52
N PHE A 85 -0.02 2.80 -9.95
CA PHE A 85 -0.74 4.05 -9.75
C PHE A 85 0.03 5.23 -10.35
N VAL A 86 -0.73 6.20 -10.84
CA VAL A 86 -0.26 7.53 -11.23
C VAL A 86 -1.16 8.53 -10.54
N LEU A 87 -0.58 9.49 -9.80
CA LEU A 87 -1.32 10.53 -9.08
C LEU A 87 -1.78 11.68 -9.99
#